data_AF-A0A972KRN1-F1
#
_entry.id   AF-A0A972KRN1-F1
#
_cell.length_a   1.000
_cell.length_b   1.000
_cell.length_c   1.000
_cell.angle_alpha   90.00
_cell.angle_beta   90.00
_cell.angle_gamma   90.00
#
_symmetry.space_group_name_H-M   'P 1'
#
loop_
_entity.id
_entity.type
_entity.pdbx_description
1 polymer ?
#
loop_
_entity_poly.entity_id
_entity_poly.type
_entity_poly.pdbx_seq_one_letter_code
_entity_poly.pdbx_strand_id
1 'polypeptide(L)'
;MDDKKKLEVLGNINRAAHFEWRRAVLALCPDLDPIELIKKYWEEVAKDTAQYYLTKIDPDRDLAPQFASLFVSSSVVMGEDAELLEPTPEGHSRARHNDCPWYHWHQRENLLNEDQVGCDHWLAVTIEEVN
;
A
#
# COMPACT_ATOMS: atom_id res chain seq x y z
N MET A 1 -1.33 12.87 24.83
CA MET A 1 -1.08 11.84 23.81
C MET A 1 0.07 12.33 22.95
N ASP A 2 1.18 11.59 22.89
CA ASP A 2 2.30 11.94 22.00
C ASP A 2 1.89 11.80 20.52
N ASP A 3 2.72 12.34 19.63
CA ASP A 3 2.41 12.38 18.20
C ASP A 3 2.42 11.00 17.55
N LYS A 4 3.25 10.08 18.05
CA LYS A 4 3.25 8.68 17.57
C LYS A 4 1.89 8.03 17.81
N LYS A 5 1.35 8.19 19.02
CA LYS A 5 0.05 7.65 19.37
C LYS A 5 -1.10 8.35 18.63
N LYS A 6 -0.98 9.64 18.30
CA LYS A 6 -1.95 10.32 17.42
C LYS A 6 -1.98 9.74 16.01
N LEU A 7 -0.79 9.53 15.42
CA LEU A 7 -0.67 8.97 14.07
C LEU A 7 -1.16 7.52 14.02
N GLU A 8 -0.87 6.72 15.05
CA GLU A 8 -1.40 5.35 15.17
C GLU A 8 -2.93 5.33 15.19
N VAL A 9 -3.55 6.20 16.02
CA VAL A 9 -5.01 6.33 16.07
C VAL A 9 -5.57 6.77 14.72
N LEU A 10 -4.95 7.75 14.06
CA LEU A 10 -5.38 8.21 12.73
C LEU A 10 -5.29 7.09 11.68
N GLY A 11 -4.20 6.32 11.68
CA GLY A 11 -4.02 5.17 10.79
C GLY A 11 -5.10 4.10 11.02
N ASN A 12 -5.46 3.83 12.27
CA ASN A 12 -6.54 2.90 12.60
C ASN A 12 -7.92 3.42 12.18
N ILE A 13 -8.18 4.73 12.30
CA ILE A 13 -9.41 5.34 11.79
C ILE A 13 -9.49 5.23 10.27
N ASN A 14 -8.39 5.51 9.55
CA ASN A 14 -8.35 5.40 8.09
C ASN A 14 -8.64 3.95 7.63
N ARG A 15 -7.96 2.97 8.23
CA ARG A 15 -8.23 1.56 7.94
C ARG A 15 -9.69 1.18 8.26
N ALA A 16 -10.22 1.59 9.40
CA ALA A 16 -11.64 1.36 9.73
C ALA A 16 -12.58 1.93 8.67
N ALA A 17 -12.34 3.17 8.25
CA ALA A 17 -13.13 3.85 7.24
C ALA A 17 -13.09 3.12 5.89
N HIS A 18 -11.95 2.54 5.50
CA HIS A 18 -11.86 1.70 4.29
C HIS A 18 -12.80 0.50 4.36
N PHE A 19 -12.77 -0.29 5.45
CA PHE A 19 -13.64 -1.47 5.58
C PHE A 19 -15.12 -1.09 5.72
N GLU A 20 -15.43 0.02 6.39
CA GLU A 20 -16.78 0.57 6.47
C GLU A 20 -17.31 1.01 5.10
N TRP A 21 -16.49 1.73 4.33
CA TRP A 21 -16.79 2.13 2.96
C TRP A 21 -17.04 0.91 2.07
N ARG A 22 -16.13 -0.08 2.11
CA ARG A 22 -16.26 -1.34 1.37
C ARG A 22 -17.60 -2.03 1.67
N ARG A 23 -17.95 -2.19 2.96
CA ARG A 23 -19.24 -2.78 3.36
C ARG A 23 -20.44 -1.97 2.87
N ALA A 24 -20.38 -0.65 2.97
CA ALA A 24 -21.46 0.23 2.52
C ALA A 24 -21.68 0.12 1.00
N VAL A 25 -20.60 0.10 0.21
CA VAL A 25 -20.68 -0.04 -1.24
C VAL A 25 -21.30 -1.38 -1.64
N LEU A 26 -20.84 -2.48 -1.06
CA LEU A 26 -21.38 -3.82 -1.38
C LEU A 26 -22.82 -4.01 -0.91
N ALA A 27 -23.25 -3.31 0.16
CA ALA A 27 -24.65 -3.32 0.57
C ALA A 27 -25.56 -2.56 -0.41
N LEU A 28 -25.07 -1.49 -1.04
CA LEU A 28 -25.81 -0.70 -2.03
C LEU A 28 -25.76 -1.32 -3.44
N CYS A 29 -24.68 -2.03 -3.75
CA CYS A 29 -24.41 -2.64 -5.04
C CYS A 29 -24.08 -4.14 -4.86
N PRO A 30 -25.08 -4.99 -4.55
CA PRO A 30 -24.84 -6.39 -4.17
C PRO A 30 -24.29 -7.27 -5.30
N ASP A 31 -24.47 -6.86 -6.56
CA ASP A 31 -23.96 -7.58 -7.74
C ASP A 31 -22.50 -7.20 -8.07
N LEU A 32 -21.90 -6.25 -7.35
CA LEU A 32 -20.52 -5.84 -7.55
C LEU A 32 -19.55 -6.90 -6.99
N ASP A 33 -18.58 -7.32 -7.80
CA ASP A 33 -17.50 -8.20 -7.34
C ASP A 33 -16.61 -7.46 -6.32
N PRO A 34 -16.48 -7.97 -5.07
CA PRO A 34 -15.62 -7.38 -4.06
C PRO A 34 -14.15 -7.25 -4.49
N ILE A 35 -13.65 -8.18 -5.30
CA ILE A 35 -12.25 -8.15 -5.76
C ILE A 35 -12.04 -6.99 -6.74
N GLU A 36 -12.97 -6.77 -7.66
CA GLU A 36 -12.90 -5.64 -8.59
C GLU A 36 -13.06 -4.30 -7.87
N LEU A 37 -13.91 -4.23 -6.84
CA LEU A 37 -14.02 -3.04 -5.98
C LEU A 37 -12.67 -2.72 -5.29
N ILE A 38 -12.03 -3.73 -4.70
CA ILE A 38 -10.77 -3.56 -3.97
C ILE A 38 -9.61 -3.22 -4.90
N LYS A 39 -9.50 -3.89 -6.06
CA LYS A 39 -8.52 -3.51 -7.08
C LYS A 39 -8.71 -2.08 -7.53
N LYS A 40 -9.95 -1.65 -7.76
CA LYS A 40 -10.22 -0.27 -8.17
C LYS A 40 -9.85 0.75 -7.08
N TYR A 41 -10.12 0.46 -5.81
CA TYR A 41 -9.66 1.28 -4.69
C TYR A 41 -8.14 1.41 -4.68
N TRP A 42 -7.42 0.29 -4.73
CA TRP A 42 -5.98 0.27 -4.67
C TRP A 42 -5.30 0.86 -5.90
N GLU A 43 -5.95 0.81 -7.07
CA GLU A 43 -5.50 1.52 -8.28
C GLU A 43 -5.49 3.05 -8.07
N GLU A 44 -6.55 3.62 -7.50
CA GLU A 44 -6.59 5.07 -7.24
C GLU A 44 -5.55 5.47 -6.18
N VAL A 45 -5.38 4.66 -5.12
CA VAL A 45 -4.32 4.88 -4.12
C VAL A 45 -2.92 4.78 -4.75
N ALA A 46 -2.73 3.85 -5.68
CA ALA A 46 -1.46 3.66 -6.37
C ALA A 46 -1.09 4.86 -7.25
N LYS A 47 -2.06 5.43 -7.98
CA LYS A 47 -1.86 6.64 -8.78
C LYS A 47 -1.41 7.81 -7.92
N ASP A 48 -2.09 8.06 -6.80
CA ASP A 48 -1.70 9.14 -5.88
C ASP A 48 -0.32 8.89 -5.26
N THR A 49 0.00 7.63 -4.95
CA THR A 49 1.33 7.21 -4.46
C THR A 49 2.40 7.49 -5.51
N ALA A 50 2.17 7.09 -6.77
CA ALA A 50 3.08 7.31 -7.88
C ALA A 50 3.33 8.79 -8.12
N GLN A 51 2.28 9.63 -8.10
CA GLN A 51 2.44 11.08 -8.18
C GLN A 51 3.33 11.63 -7.07
N TYR A 52 3.15 11.15 -5.83
CA TYR A 52 4.04 11.51 -4.73
C TYR A 52 5.49 11.05 -4.99
N TYR A 53 5.71 9.81 -5.43
CA TYR A 53 7.04 9.28 -5.74
C TYR A 53 7.75 10.07 -6.83
N LEU A 54 7.04 10.45 -7.90
CA LEU A 54 7.58 11.28 -8.97
C LEU A 54 8.10 12.63 -8.48
N THR A 55 7.57 13.18 -7.37
CA THR A 55 8.12 14.40 -6.75
C THR A 55 9.46 14.19 -6.03
N LYS A 56 9.86 12.93 -5.81
CA LYS A 56 11.04 12.53 -5.04
C LYS A 56 12.12 11.86 -5.88
N ILE A 57 11.74 11.29 -7.03
CA ILE A 57 12.65 10.60 -7.92
C ILE A 57 13.51 11.62 -8.67
N ASP A 58 14.82 11.35 -8.66
CA ASP A 58 15.79 12.02 -9.50
C ASP A 58 15.89 11.26 -10.84
N PRO A 59 15.52 11.90 -11.98
CA PRO A 59 15.52 11.25 -13.29
C PRO A 59 16.92 10.92 -13.81
N ASP A 60 17.98 11.52 -13.24
CA ASP A 60 19.36 11.27 -13.64
C ASP A 60 19.99 10.07 -12.90
N ARG A 61 19.21 9.34 -12.10
CA ARG A 61 19.65 8.21 -11.27
C ARG A 61 18.79 6.98 -11.51
N ASP A 62 19.35 5.81 -11.22
CA ASP A 62 18.65 4.53 -11.37
C ASP A 62 17.34 4.51 -10.57
N LEU A 63 16.25 4.14 -11.23
CA LEU A 63 14.92 4.15 -10.63
C LEU A 63 14.75 3.08 -9.55
N ALA A 64 15.19 1.84 -9.81
CA ALA A 64 14.98 0.70 -8.92
C ALA A 64 15.37 0.94 -7.44
N PRO A 65 16.57 1.47 -7.11
CA PRO A 65 16.92 1.75 -5.72
C PRO A 65 16.12 2.91 -5.10
N GLN A 66 15.74 3.90 -5.91
CA GLN A 66 14.91 5.02 -5.46
C GLN A 66 13.49 4.55 -5.13
N PHE A 67 12.91 3.74 -6.02
CA PHE A 67 11.59 3.14 -5.82
C PHE A 67 11.58 2.24 -4.59
N ALA A 68 12.56 1.35 -4.43
CA ALA A 68 12.63 0.47 -3.26
C ALA A 68 12.73 1.26 -1.95
N SER A 69 13.49 2.35 -1.93
CA SER A 69 13.58 3.25 -0.77
C SER A 69 12.27 3.99 -0.50
N LEU A 70 11.59 4.47 -1.53
CA LEU A 70 10.30 5.16 -1.39
C LEU A 70 9.19 4.21 -0.92
N PHE A 71 9.15 2.98 -1.46
CA PHE A 71 8.27 1.91 -1.03
C PHE A 71 8.41 1.66 0.48
N VAL A 72 9.63 1.41 0.95
CA VAL A 72 9.90 1.20 2.39
C VAL A 72 9.49 2.42 3.21
N SER A 73 9.83 3.63 2.74
CA SER A 73 9.47 4.87 3.45
C SER A 73 7.95 5.04 3.58
N SER A 74 7.18 4.79 2.53
CA SER A 74 5.72 4.91 2.59
C SER A 74 5.11 3.81 3.46
N SER A 75 5.59 2.57 3.37
CA SER A 75 5.17 1.46 4.23
C SER A 75 5.32 1.80 5.71
N VAL A 76 6.49 2.30 6.11
CA VAL A 76 6.76 2.71 7.51
C VAL A 76 5.82 3.85 7.94
N VAL A 77 5.54 4.82 7.07
CA VAL A 77 4.58 5.91 7.35
C VAL A 77 3.16 5.37 7.54
N MET A 78 2.77 4.32 6.82
CA MET A 78 1.48 3.64 6.97
C MET A 78 1.38 2.77 8.24
N GLY A 79 2.49 2.64 8.97
CA GLY A 79 2.60 1.86 10.20
C GLY A 79 2.98 0.40 9.96
N GLU A 80 3.55 0.09 8.79
CA GLU A 80 4.06 -1.24 8.44
C GLU A 80 5.49 -1.44 8.96
N ASP A 81 5.87 -2.70 9.13
CA ASP A 81 7.27 -3.11 9.32
C ASP A 81 7.85 -3.44 7.94
N ALA A 82 8.66 -2.54 7.41
CA ALA A 82 9.32 -2.70 6.12
C ALA A 82 10.78 -2.24 6.21
N GLU A 83 11.65 -2.91 5.46
CA GLU A 83 13.09 -2.62 5.42
C GLU A 83 13.66 -2.69 4.01
N LEU A 84 14.66 -1.85 3.75
CA LEU A 84 15.49 -1.96 2.56
C LEU A 84 16.59 -3.00 2.85
N LEU A 85 16.74 -3.98 1.96
CA LEU A 85 17.77 -4.99 2.07
C LEU A 85 18.98 -4.62 1.21
N GLU A 86 20.12 -5.23 1.52
CA GLU A 86 21.29 -5.18 0.65
C GLU A 86 20.92 -5.66 -0.78
N PRO A 87 21.43 -4.97 -1.83
CA PRO A 87 21.25 -5.40 -3.20
C PRO A 87 21.74 -6.83 -3.44
N THR A 88 21.16 -7.51 -4.42
CA THR A 88 21.71 -8.82 -4.84
C THR A 88 23.09 -8.65 -5.50
N PRO A 89 23.90 -9.72 -5.60
CA PRO A 89 25.14 -9.69 -6.39
C PRO A 89 24.94 -9.24 -7.85
N GLU A 90 23.75 -9.48 -8.40
CA GLU A 90 23.34 -9.06 -9.75
C GLU A 90 22.87 -7.60 -9.82
N GLY A 91 22.88 -6.88 -8.68
CA GLY A 91 22.52 -5.46 -8.59
C GLY A 91 21.02 -5.20 -8.40
N HIS A 92 20.19 -6.22 -8.11
CA HIS A 92 18.76 -5.98 -7.88
C HIS A 92 18.52 -5.30 -6.55
N SER A 93 17.76 -4.20 -6.57
CA SER A 93 17.27 -3.53 -5.36
C SER A 93 16.21 -4.40 -4.68
N ARG A 94 16.23 -4.44 -3.35
CA ARG A 94 15.35 -5.32 -2.57
C ARG A 94 14.73 -4.57 -1.40
N ALA A 95 13.41 -4.69 -1.29
CA ALA A 95 12.67 -4.30 -0.10
C ALA A 95 12.00 -5.55 0.49
N ARG A 96 11.81 -5.56 1.81
CA ARG A 96 11.05 -6.59 2.52
C ARG A 96 9.95 -5.92 3.32
N HIS A 97 8.75 -6.49 3.21
CA HIS A 97 7.59 -6.16 4.03
C HIS A 97 7.42 -7.31 5.03
N ASN A 98 7.63 -7.04 6.32
CA ASN A 98 7.63 -8.04 7.40
C ASN A 98 6.27 -8.16 8.08
N ASP A 99 5.60 -7.03 8.32
CA ASP A 99 4.29 -7.00 8.97
C ASP A 99 3.46 -5.80 8.47
N CYS A 100 2.17 -6.03 8.27
CA CYS A 100 1.26 -5.05 7.69
C CYS A 100 -0.01 -4.93 8.53
N PRO A 101 -0.35 -3.73 9.05
CA PRO A 101 -1.64 -3.51 9.68
C PRO A 101 -2.82 -3.89 8.77
N TRP A 102 -2.72 -3.67 7.45
CA TRP A 102 -3.81 -4.02 6.53
C TRP A 102 -4.11 -5.52 6.55
N TYR A 103 -3.09 -6.38 6.60
CA TYR A 103 -3.26 -7.83 6.73
C TYR A 103 -4.09 -8.19 7.99
N HIS A 104 -3.75 -7.60 9.14
CA HIS A 104 -4.47 -7.87 10.40
C HIS A 104 -5.93 -7.42 10.35
N TRP A 105 -6.21 -6.31 9.66
CA TRP A 105 -7.58 -5.85 9.45
C TRP A 105 -8.35 -6.77 8.50
N HIS A 106 -7.78 -7.16 7.37
CA HIS A 106 -8.40 -8.14 6.46
C HIS A 106 -8.63 -9.47 7.16
N GLN A 107 -7.69 -9.94 7.99
CA GLN A 107 -7.86 -11.14 8.80
C GLN A 107 -9.06 -11.01 9.76
N ARG A 108 -9.15 -9.89 10.48
CA ARG A 108 -10.24 -9.65 11.44
C ARG A 108 -11.62 -9.62 10.77
N GLU A 109 -11.70 -9.11 9.55
CA GLU A 109 -12.95 -9.03 8.77
C GLU A 109 -13.23 -10.28 7.94
N ASN A 110 -12.34 -11.30 7.98
CA ASN A 110 -12.41 -12.51 7.16
C ASN A 110 -12.38 -12.23 5.64
N LEU A 111 -11.45 -11.35 5.22
CA LEU A 111 -11.28 -10.84 3.85
C LEU A 111 -9.85 -11.01 3.32
N LEU A 112 -9.09 -12.01 3.79
CA LEU A 112 -7.70 -12.22 3.37
C LEU A 112 -7.53 -12.48 1.86
N ASN A 113 -8.58 -12.94 1.18
CA ASN A 113 -8.60 -13.10 -0.27
C ASN A 113 -8.51 -11.77 -1.04
N GLU A 114 -8.78 -10.64 -0.38
CA GLU A 114 -8.70 -9.29 -0.96
C GLU A 114 -7.38 -8.59 -0.65
N ASP A 115 -6.70 -8.97 0.43
CA ASP A 115 -5.49 -8.31 0.93
C ASP A 115 -4.32 -8.40 -0.07
N GLN A 116 -3.88 -9.62 -0.38
CA GLN A 116 -2.75 -9.85 -1.29
C GLN A 116 -3.04 -9.28 -2.69
N VAL A 117 -4.25 -9.51 -3.21
CA VAL A 117 -4.65 -9.03 -4.53
C VAL A 117 -4.63 -7.50 -4.61
N GLY A 118 -5.10 -6.83 -3.55
CA GLY A 118 -5.05 -5.37 -3.46
C GLY A 118 -3.61 -4.84 -3.42
N CYS A 119 -2.76 -5.46 -2.59
CA CYS A 119 -1.35 -5.08 -2.46
C CYS A 119 -0.58 -5.28 -3.78
N ASP A 120 -0.75 -6.43 -4.43
CA ASP A 120 -0.12 -6.75 -5.71
C ASP A 120 -0.56 -5.76 -6.81
N HIS A 121 -1.86 -5.44 -6.85
CA HIS A 121 -2.41 -4.48 -7.81
C HIS A 121 -1.89 -3.06 -7.56
N TRP A 122 -1.85 -2.62 -6.29
CA TRP A 122 -1.28 -1.33 -5.92
C TRP A 122 0.18 -1.21 -6.36
N LEU A 123 1.00 -2.23 -6.09
CA LEU A 123 2.42 -2.22 -6.43
C LEU A 123 2.63 -2.21 -7.94
N ALA A 124 1.88 -3.04 -8.68
CA ALA A 124 1.97 -3.09 -10.14
C ALA A 124 1.61 -1.74 -10.78
N VAL A 125 0.50 -1.13 -10.38
CA VAL A 125 0.07 0.18 -10.89
C VAL A 125 1.07 1.28 -10.51
N THR A 126 1.58 1.27 -9.28
CA THR A 126 2.57 2.28 -8.84
C THR A 126 3.86 2.19 -9.66
N ILE A 127 4.33 0.97 -9.98
CA ILE A 127 5.50 0.76 -10.84
C ILE A 127 5.23 1.23 -12.27
N GLU A 128 4.04 0.92 -12.82
CA GLU A 128 3.67 1.35 -14.16
C GLU A 128 3.61 2.87 -14.29
N GLU A 129 3.01 3.56 -13.32
CA GLU A 129 2.84 5.02 -13.33
C GLU A 129 4.17 5.80 -13.12
N VAL A 130 5.19 5.14 -12.56
CA VAL A 130 6.49 5.77 -12.29
C VAL A 130 7.52 5.52 -13.41
N ASN A 131 7.36 4.46 -14.21
CA ASN A 131 8.25 4.13 -15.33
C ASN A 131 7.90 4.90 -16.62
#